data_AF-A0A2M8N594-F1
#
_entry.id   AF-A0A2M8N594-F1
#
_cell.length_a   1.000
_cell.length_b   1.000
_cell.length_c   1.000
_cell.angle_alpha   90.00
_cell.angle_beta   90.00
_cell.angle_gamma   90.00
#
_symmetry.space_group_name_H-M   'P 1'
#
loop_
_entity.id
_entity.type
_entity.pdbx_description
1 polymer ?
#
loop_
_entity_poly.entity_id
_entity_poly.type
_entity_poly.pdbx_seq_one_letter_code
_entity_poly.pdbx_strand_id
1 'polypeptide(L)'
;MWGTIINTATVLLGTSAGLFIGNRLNKRMQESVMTAIGLVTLYVGISNTSQTGNIIIPLLSLLAGAIIGEMLNIDAALKRLGDWLQLRFGN
;
A
#
# COMPACT_ATOMS: atom_id res chain seq x y z
N MET A 1 -22.16 -1.19 -22.95
CA MET A 1 -21.19 -0.21 -23.49
C MET A 1 -20.97 0.98 -22.56
N TRP A 2 -22.03 1.59 -21.99
CA TRP A 2 -21.89 2.66 -20.99
C TRP A 2 -21.00 2.32 -19.78
N GLY A 3 -21.12 1.11 -19.22
CA GLY A 3 -20.25 0.67 -18.12
C GLY A 3 -18.76 0.64 -18.46
N THR A 4 -18.40 0.24 -19.69
CA THR A 4 -17.00 0.26 -20.17
C THR A 4 -16.49 1.69 -20.28
N ILE A 5 -17.29 2.61 -20.83
CA ILE A 5 -16.93 4.03 -20.96
C ILE A 5 -16.69 4.65 -19.57
N ILE A 6 -17.59 4.40 -18.62
CA ILE A 6 -17.46 4.90 -17.25
C ILE A 6 -16.22 4.31 -16.56
N ASN A 7 -15.98 3.01 -16.71
CA ASN A 7 -14.79 2.36 -16.14
C ASN A 7 -13.50 2.95 -16.73
N THR A 8 -13.41 3.07 -18.05
CA THR A 8 -12.24 3.66 -18.71
C THR A 8 -12.03 5.11 -18.27
N ALA A 9 -13.08 5.92 -18.22
CA ALA A 9 -13.00 7.30 -17.73
C ALA A 9 -12.52 7.37 -16.28
N THR A 10 -13.03 6.51 -15.41
CA THR A 10 -12.65 6.45 -13.99
C THR A 10 -11.18 6.07 -13.83
N VAL A 11 -10.71 5.07 -14.57
CA VAL A 11 -9.29 4.66 -14.57
C VAL A 11 -8.40 5.79 -15.10
N LEU A 12 -8.79 6.45 -16.18
CA LEU A 12 -8.03 7.57 -16.74
C LEU A 12 -7.93 8.74 -15.77
N LEU A 13 -9.04 9.12 -15.13
CA LEU A 13 -9.04 10.20 -14.14
C LEU A 13 -8.22 9.83 -12.90
N GLY A 14 -8.41 8.62 -12.37
CA GLY A 14 -7.68 8.14 -11.20
C GLY A 14 -6.18 8.03 -11.45
N THR A 15 -5.77 7.50 -12.59
CA THR A 15 -4.34 7.40 -12.97
C THR A 15 -3.73 8.76 -13.26
N SER A 16 -4.45 9.66 -13.95
CA SER A 16 -3.96 11.03 -14.20
C SER A 16 -3.76 11.80 -12.89
N ALA A 17 -4.73 11.72 -11.97
CA ALA A 17 -4.60 12.31 -10.64
C ALA A 17 -3.44 11.65 -9.86
N GLY A 18 -3.31 10.33 -9.93
CA GLY A 18 -2.23 9.56 -9.32
C GLY A 18 -0.84 9.95 -9.82
N LEU A 19 -0.68 10.23 -11.12
CA LEU A 19 0.58 10.70 -11.69
C LEU A 19 0.97 12.09 -11.16
N PHE A 20 -0.02 12.99 -11.07
CA PHE A 20 0.22 14.34 -10.55
C PHE A 20 0.58 14.34 -9.06
N ILE A 21 -0.11 13.53 -8.26
CA ILE A 21 0.12 13.42 -6.81
C ILE A 21 1.38 12.59 -6.52
N GLY A 22 1.63 11.53 -7.28
CA GLY A 22 2.73 10.59 -7.09
C GLY A 22 4.09 11.26 -7.10
N ASN A 23 4.28 12.27 -7.96
CA ASN A 23 5.50 13.08 -8.01
C ASN A 23 5.73 13.94 -6.75
N ARG A 24 4.71 14.14 -5.90
CA ARG A 24 4.85 14.82 -4.60
C ARG A 24 5.16 13.88 -3.45
N LEU A 25 5.04 12.57 -3.65
CA LEU A 25 5.36 11.58 -2.64
C LEU A 25 6.88 11.40 -2.55
N ASN A 26 7.39 11.22 -1.33
CA ASN A 26 8.80 10.88 -1.14
C ASN A 26 9.08 9.45 -1.63
N LYS A 27 10.36 9.11 -1.88
CA LYS A 27 10.74 7.79 -2.39
C LYS A 27 10.30 6.64 -1.50
N ARG A 28 10.39 6.79 -0.18
CA ARG A 28 10.00 5.76 0.78
C ARG A 28 8.51 5.45 0.74
N MET A 29 7.68 6.49 0.66
CA MET A 29 6.24 6.38 0.51
C MET A 29 5.88 5.64 -0.78
N GLN A 30 6.54 5.97 -1.89
CA GLN A 30 6.35 5.27 -3.16
C GLN A 30 6.72 3.78 -3.04
N GLU A 31 7.86 3.46 -2.42
CA GLU A 31 8.30 2.08 -2.18
C GLU A 31 7.33 1.29 -1.28
N SER A 32 6.86 1.89 -0.18
CA SER A 32 5.89 1.30 0.75
C SER A 32 4.54 1.05 0.08
N VAL A 33 4.05 2.01 -0.71
CA VAL A 33 2.81 1.87 -1.50
C VAL A 33 2.96 0.77 -2.56
N MET A 34 4.08 0.73 -3.29
CA MET A 34 4.32 -0.31 -4.30
C MET A 34 4.40 -1.70 -3.68
N THR A 35 5.05 -1.84 -2.53
CA THR A 35 5.10 -3.09 -1.76
C THR A 35 3.70 -3.53 -1.35
N ALA A 36 2.89 -2.62 -0.80
CA ALA A 36 1.50 -2.91 -0.40
C ALA A 36 0.65 -3.37 -1.60
N ILE A 37 0.75 -2.70 -2.75
CA ILE A 37 0.05 -3.09 -3.99
C ILE A 37 0.51 -4.47 -4.45
N GLY A 38 1.82 -4.76 -4.39
CA GLY A 38 2.38 -6.06 -4.74
C GLY A 38 1.82 -7.19 -3.86
N LEU A 39 1.76 -6.97 -2.54
CA LEU A 39 1.19 -7.92 -1.58
C LEU A 39 -0.31 -8.16 -1.84
N VAL A 40 -1.08 -7.11 -2.11
CA VAL A 40 -2.50 -7.24 -2.47
C VAL A 40 -2.64 -8.00 -3.79
N THR A 41 -1.78 -7.73 -4.78
CA THR A 41 -1.82 -8.40 -6.08
C THR A 41 -1.51 -9.89 -5.94
N LEU A 42 -0.53 -10.26 -5.12
CA LEU A 42 -0.24 -11.66 -4.78
C LEU A 42 -1.43 -12.31 -4.09
N TYR A 43 -2.02 -11.61 -3.10
CA TYR A 43 -3.22 -12.08 -2.42
C TYR A 43 -4.35 -12.33 -3.40
N VAL A 44 -4.63 -11.41 -4.32
CA VAL A 44 -5.63 -11.58 -5.40
C VAL A 44 -5.31 -12.79 -6.27
N GLY A 45 -4.05 -12.96 -6.68
CA GLY A 45 -3.62 -14.11 -7.48
C GLY A 45 -3.90 -15.44 -6.80
N ILE A 46 -3.68 -15.52 -5.48
CA ILE A 46 -3.93 -16.71 -4.67
C ILE A 46 -5.45 -16.88 -4.38
N SER A 47 -6.11 -15.80 -3.97
CA SER A 47 -7.48 -15.79 -3.45
C SER A 47 -8.55 -15.94 -4.53
N ASN A 48 -8.27 -15.62 -5.80
CA ASN A 48 -9.21 -15.88 -6.89
C ASN A 48 -9.52 -17.39 -7.07
N THR A 49 -8.78 -18.29 -6.43
CA THR A 49 -9.08 -19.74 -6.36
C THR A 49 -10.18 -20.07 -5.36
N SER A 50 -10.48 -19.19 -4.40
CA SER A 50 -11.43 -19.43 -3.32
C SER A 50 -12.29 -18.18 -3.16
N GLN A 51 -13.51 -18.18 -3.69
CA GLN A 51 -14.50 -17.08 -3.65
C GLN A 51 -14.36 -16.20 -2.40
N THR A 52 -13.62 -15.10 -2.49
CA THR A 52 -13.42 -14.19 -1.37
C THR A 52 -13.86 -12.79 -1.79
N GLY A 53 -14.48 -12.06 -0.85
CA GLY A 53 -15.22 -10.82 -1.06
C GLY A 53 -14.42 -9.61 -1.56
N ASN A 54 -14.98 -8.42 -1.33
CA ASN A 54 -14.55 -7.16 -1.94
C ASN A 54 -13.07 -6.81 -1.71
N ILE A 55 -12.22 -7.03 -2.73
CA ILE A 55 -10.78 -6.74 -2.72
C ILE A 55 -10.43 -5.26 -2.48
N ILE A 56 -11.38 -4.36 -2.75
CA ILE A 56 -11.19 -2.93 -2.55
C ILE A 56 -10.90 -2.64 -1.07
N ILE A 57 -11.52 -3.39 -0.14
CA ILE A 57 -11.34 -3.17 1.30
C ILE A 57 -9.91 -3.49 1.74
N PRO A 58 -9.35 -4.70 1.51
CA PRO A 58 -7.94 -4.98 1.79
C PRO A 58 -6.98 -4.02 1.08
N LEU A 59 -7.24 -3.69 -0.19
CA LEU A 59 -6.40 -2.79 -0.96
C LEU A 59 -6.31 -1.41 -0.30
N LEU A 60 -7.46 -0.78 -0.02
CA LEU A 60 -7.49 0.53 0.60
C LEU A 60 -6.92 0.51 2.02
N SER A 61 -7.18 -0.55 2.79
CA SER A 61 -6.66 -0.68 4.15
C SER A 61 -5.13 -0.76 4.17
N LEU A 62 -4.53 -1.57 3.29
CA LEU A 62 -3.09 -1.71 3.18
C LEU A 62 -2.43 -0.43 2.65
N LEU A 63 -3.03 0.21 1.65
CA LEU A 63 -2.53 1.49 1.13
C LEU A 63 -2.58 2.59 2.18
N ALA A 64 -3.71 2.76 2.87
CA ALA A 64 -3.85 3.75 3.93
C ALA A 64 -2.89 3.48 5.09
N GLY A 65 -2.77 2.21 5.50
CA GLY A 65 -1.85 1.78 6.55
C GLY A 65 -0.39 2.06 6.21
N ALA A 66 0.03 1.75 4.97
CA ALA A 66 1.39 2.04 4.49
C ALA A 66 1.67 3.54 4.47
N ILE A 67 0.71 4.35 4.01
CA ILE A 67 0.86 5.80 3.97
C ILE A 67 0.97 6.39 5.38
N ILE A 68 0.04 6.02 6.26
CA ILE A 68 0.03 6.51 7.64
C ILE A 68 1.29 6.01 8.38
N GLY A 69 1.69 4.76 8.18
CA GLY A 69 2.85 4.17 8.83
C GLY A 69 4.17 4.84 8.42
N GLU A 70 4.35 5.12 7.13
CA GLU A 70 5.50 5.86 6.63
C GLU A 70 5.47 7.32 7.14
N MET A 71 4.31 7.98 7.16
CA MET A 71 4.17 9.33 7.74
C MET A 71 4.55 9.38 9.22
N LEU A 72 4.18 8.35 9.98
CA LEU A 72 4.53 8.20 11.39
C LEU A 72 5.96 7.65 11.59
N ASN A 73 6.66 7.29 10.52
CA ASN A 73 8.00 6.72 10.53
C ASN A 73 8.10 5.49 11.45
N ILE A 74 7.11 4.58 11.34
CA ILE A 74 7.01 3.37 12.17
C ILE A 74 8.28 2.52 12.04
N ASP A 75 8.90 2.46 10.87
CA ASP A 75 10.17 1.75 10.65
C ASP A 75 11.28 2.25 11.58
N ALA A 76 11.40 3.56 11.77
CA ALA A 76 12.38 4.12 12.69
C ALA A 76 12.05 3.79 14.15
N ALA A 77 10.77 3.77 14.52
CA ALA A 77 10.34 3.38 15.86
C ALA A 77 10.65 1.90 16.13
N LEU A 78 10.38 1.02 15.16
CA LEU A 78 10.70 -0.41 15.23
C LEU A 78 12.21 -0.64 15.33
N LYS A 79 13.02 0.09 14.54
CA LYS A 79 14.48 0.00 14.62
C LYS A 79 15.00 0.37 16.00
N ARG A 80 14.53 1.49 16.57
CA ARG A 80 14.90 1.92 17.94
C ARG A 80 14.51 0.90 18.99
N LEU A 81 13.35 0.27 18.83
CA LEU A 81 12.91 -0.80 19.72
C LEU A 81 13.82 -2.04 19.61
N GLY A 82 14.22 -2.41 18.40
CA GLY A 82 15.18 -3.48 18.15
C GLY A 82 16.55 -3.21 18.78
N ASP A 83 17.10 -2.00 18.56
CA ASP A 83 18.36 -1.57 19.15
C ASP A 83 18.30 -1.60 20.68
N TRP A 84 17.18 -1.16 21.27
CA TRP A 84 16.95 -1.21 22.72
C TRP A 84 16.89 -2.64 23.27
N LEU A 85 16.20 -3.55 22.57
CA LEU A 85 16.15 -4.97 22.96
C LEU A 85 17.54 -5.61 22.87
N GLN A 86 18.31 -5.30 21.83
CA GLN A 86 19.67 -5.81 21.65
C GLN A 86 20.60 -5.34 22.78
N LEU A 87 20.50 -4.07 23.19
CA LEU A 87 21.27 -3.55 24.32
C LEU A 87 20.86 -4.18 25.66
N ARG A 88 19.58 -4.55 25.83
CA ARG A 88 19.07 -5.07 27.10
C ARG A 88 19.23 -6.58 27.26
N PHE A 89 19.16 -7.34 26.18
CA PHE A 89 19.14 -8.81 26.19
C PHE A 89 20.24 -9.46 25.34
N GLY A 90 21.06 -8.68 24.62
CA GLY A 90 22.15 -9.19 23.78
C GLY A 90 23.41 -9.58 24.54
N ASN A 91 23.29 -9.91 25.82
CA ASN A 91 24.36 -10.42 26.68
C ASN A 91 24.11 -11.90 27.00
#